data_AF-A0A091L188-F1
#
_entry.id   AF-A0A091L188-F1
#
_cell.length_a   1.000
_cell.length_b   1.000
_cell.length_c   1.000
_cell.angle_alpha   90.00
_cell.angle_beta   90.00
_cell.angle_gamma   90.00
#
_symmetry.space_group_name_H-M   'P 1'
#
loop_
_entity.id
_entity.type
_entity.pdbx_description
1 polymer ?
#
loop_
_entity_poly.entity_id
_entity_poly.type
_entity_poly.pdbx_seq_one_letter_code
_entity_poly.pdbx_strand_id
1 'polypeptide(L)' 'LNRHYFALPTNPGEQFFMFCTLAAWLITKAGHPFEQPQEYDDPNAIISNVLSELRSF' A
#
# COMPACT_ATOMS: atom_id res chain seq x y z
N LEU A 1 -8.68 2.80 12.22
CA LEU A 1 -7.21 2.72 12.49
C LEU A 1 -6.87 3.52 13.73
N ASN A 2 -6.03 2.98 14.62
CA ASN A 2 -5.44 3.77 15.71
C ASN A 2 -4.54 4.87 15.14
N ARG A 3 -4.49 6.06 15.76
CA ARG A 3 -3.65 7.17 15.29
C ARG A 3 -2.17 6.80 15.13
N HIS A 4 -1.68 5.89 15.96
CA HIS A 4 -0.29 5.45 15.95
C HIS A 4 -0.07 4.14 15.19
N TYR A 5 -1.09 3.64 14.47
CA TYR A 5 -1.05 2.33 13.82
C TYR A 5 0.07 2.23 12.79
N PHE A 6 0.40 3.30 12.06
CA PHE A 6 1.56 3.32 11.16
C PHE A 6 2.82 3.93 11.79
N ALA A 7 2.71 4.47 13.01
CA ALA A 7 3.81 5.18 13.68
C ALA A 7 4.64 4.25 14.58
N LEU A 8 4.04 3.18 15.12
CA LEU A 8 4.71 2.21 15.98
C LEU A 8 4.75 0.84 15.29
N PRO A 9 5.91 0.18 15.19
CA PRO A 9 6.05 -1.10 14.50
C PRO A 9 5.57 -2.26 15.39
N THR A 10 4.27 -2.35 15.68
CA THR A 10 3.69 -3.43 16.49
C THR A 10 3.57 -4.73 15.71
N ASN A 11 3.28 -4.65 14.41
CA ASN A 11 3.29 -5.79 13.50
C ASN A 11 3.69 -5.30 12.09
N PRO A 12 5.01 -5.17 11.82
CA PRO A 12 5.49 -4.51 10.61
C PRO A 12 4.97 -5.11 9.30
N GLY A 13 4.77 -6.44 9.25
CA GLY A 13 4.27 -7.12 8.05
C GLY A 13 2.82 -6.75 7.74
N GLU A 14 1.94 -6.88 8.74
CA GLU A 14 0.52 -6.49 8.61
C GLU A 14 0.37 -4.99 8.37
N GLN A 15 1.16 -4.16 9.06
CA GLN A 15 1.14 -2.71 8.90
C GLN A 15 1.60 -2.29 7.51
N PHE A 16 2.61 -2.95 6.95
CA PHE A 16 3.05 -2.74 5.57
C PHE A 16 1.95 -3.13 4.59
N PHE A 17 1.38 -4.33 4.74
CA PHE A 17 0.28 -4.78 3.89
C PHE A 17 -0.89 -3.79 3.92
N MET A 18 -1.35 -3.41 5.11
CA MET A 18 -2.44 -2.45 5.29
C MET A 18 -2.12 -1.07 4.69
N PHE A 19 -0.86 -0.61 4.76
CA PHE A 19 -0.43 0.61 4.10
C PHE A 19 -0.55 0.50 2.58
N CYS A 20 -0.05 -0.58 1.99
CA CYS A 20 -0.11 -0.81 0.55
C CYS A 20 -1.55 -0.98 0.05
N THR A 21 -2.42 -1.70 0.76
CA THR A 21 -3.86 -1.81 0.45
C THR A 21 -4.53 -0.44 0.46
N LEU A 22 -4.24 0.40 1.46
CA LEU A 22 -4.78 1.75 1.54
C LEU A 22 -4.30 2.62 0.37
N ALA A 23 -3.02 2.56 0.01
CA ALA A 23 -2.47 3.28 -1.12
C ALA A 23 -3.14 2.84 -2.44
N ALA A 24 -3.25 1.53 -2.69
CA ALA A 24 -3.93 0.96 -3.85
C ALA A 24 -5.38 1.44 -3.97
N TRP A 25 -6.12 1.47 -2.85
CA TRP A 25 -7.49 1.98 -2.80
C TRP A 25 -7.56 3.47 -3.13
N LEU A 26 -6.65 4.29 -2.59
CA LEU A 26 -6.61 5.73 -2.87
C LEU A 26 -6.28 6.04 -4.33
N ILE A 27 -5.31 5.32 -4.92
CA ILE A 27 -4.95 5.44 -6.34
C ILE A 27 -6.16 5.10 -7.23
N THR A 28 -6.85 3.99 -6.92
CA THR A 28 -8.08 3.59 -7.61
C THR A 28 -9.17 4.66 -7.49
N LYS A 29 -9.32 5.25 -6.30
CA LYS A 29 -10.27 6.35 -6.08
C LYS A 29 -9.91 7.63 -6.83
N ALA A 30 -8.64 7.86 -7.15
CA ALA A 30 -8.19 8.97 -7.98
C ALA A 30 -8.42 8.75 -9.49
N GLY A 31 -8.98 7.60 -9.90
CA GLY A 31 -9.31 7.29 -11.30
C GLY A 31 -8.26 6.46 -12.03
N HIS A 32 -7.22 6.00 -11.32
CA HIS A 32 -6.16 5.15 -11.87
C HIS A 32 -6.39 3.71 -11.40
N PRO A 33 -6.81 2.78 -12.28
CA PRO A 33 -7.04 1.39 -11.89
C PRO A 33 -5.75 0.78 -11.33
N PHE A 34 -5.79 0.30 -10.09
CA PHE A 34 -4.63 -0.27 -9.42
C PHE A 34 -4.98 -1.61 -8.77
N GLU A 35 -4.12 -2.61 -8.96
CA GLU A 35 -4.33 -3.95 -8.41
C GLU A 35 -4.13 -3.98 -6.89
N GLN A 36 -5.01 -4.68 -6.18
CA GLN A 36 -4.89 -4.79 -4.73
C GLN A 36 -3.77 -5.78 -4.36
N PRO A 37 -2.83 -5.39 -3.47
CA PRO A 37 -1.75 -6.28 -3.05
C PRO A 37 -2.30 -7.51 -2.32
N GLN A 38 -1.65 -8.65 -2.51
CA GLN A 38 -1.91 -9.92 -1.82
C GLN A 38 -0.88 -10.17 -0.71
N GLU A 39 -1.23 -11.00 0.27
CA GLU A 39 -0.35 -11.31 1.42
C GLU A 39 0.95 -12.02 1.02
N TYR A 40 0.94 -12.74 -0.11
CA TYR A 40 2.09 -13.51 -0.60
C TYR A 40 2.92 -12.77 -1.66
N ASP A 41 2.51 -11.55 -2.02
CA ASP A 41 3.25 -10.75 -2.99
C ASP A 41 4.56 -10.25 -2.37
N ASP A 42 5.58 -10.11 -3.21
CA ASP A 42 6.86 -9.55 -2.77
C ASP A 42 6.67 -8.08 -2.32
N PRO A 43 7.05 -7.72 -1.07
CA PRO A 43 6.88 -6.37 -0.56
C PRO A 43 7.56 -5.29 -1.41
N ASN A 44 8.73 -5.60 -1.98
CA ASN A 44 9.48 -4.65 -2.79
C ASN A 44 8.82 -4.43 -4.16
N ALA A 45 8.23 -5.48 -4.73
CA ALA A 45 7.43 -5.37 -5.95
C ALA A 45 6.19 -4.50 -5.73
N ILE A 46 5.44 -4.72 -4.63
CA ILE A 46 4.24 -3.94 -4.30
C ILE A 46 4.57 -2.45 -4.18
N ILE A 47 5.59 -2.09 -3.38
CA ILE A 47 5.93 -0.67 -3.18
C ILE A 47 6.48 -0.04 -4.46
N SER A 48 7.20 -0.81 -5.28
CA SER A 48 7.68 -0.35 -6.59
C SER A 48 6.51 -0.03 -7.54
N ASN A 49 5.47 -0.87 -7.56
CA ASN A 49 4.27 -0.64 -8.35
C ASN A 49 3.51 0.62 -7.88
N VAL A 50 3.32 0.77 -6.57
CA VAL A 50 2.70 1.97 -5.98
C VAL A 50 3.48 3.23 -6.38
N LEU A 51 4.81 3.21 -6.23
CA LEU A 51 5.66 4.34 -6.60
C LEU A 51 5.67 4.62 -8.10
N SER A 52 5.58 3.58 -8.94
CA SER A 52 5.50 3.73 -10.39
C SER A 52 4.22 4.47 -10.78
N GLU A 53 3.07 4.07 -10.24
CA GLU A 53 1.79 4.71 -10.55
C GLU A 53 1.74 6.15 -10.03
N LEU A 54 2.25 6.40 -8.82
CA LEU A 54 2.31 7.74 -8.26
C LEU A 54 3.20 8.71 -9.07
N ARG A 55 4.16 8.18 -9.84
CA ARG A 55 5.00 8.98 -10.73
C ARG A 55 4.37 9.25 -12.10
N SER A 56 3.32 8.51 -12.46
CA SER A 56 2.57 8.71 -13.71
C SER A 56 1.36 9.63 -13.58
N PHE A 57 1.04 10.08 -12.37
CA PHE A 57 0.13 11.22 -12.14
C PHE A 57 0.74 12.52 -12.68
#